data_AF-A0A1V2B654-F1
#
_entry.id   AF-A0A1V2B654-F1
#
_cell.length_a   1.000
_cell.length_b   1.000
_cell.length_c   1.000
_cell.angle_alpha   90.00
_cell.angle_beta   90.00
_cell.angle_gamma   90.00
#
_symmetry.space_group_name_H-M   'P 1'
#
loop_
_entity.id
_entity.type
_entity.pdbx_description
1 polymer ?
#
loop_
_entity_poly.entity_id
_entity_poly.type
_entity_poly.pdbx_seq_one_letter_code
_entity_poly.pdbx_strand_id
1 'polypeptide(L)'
;MSKSKGTEAVNLMQDLHTKMINLPLTFRERVCIECNWSVPTFYRKMRPSTKTVNGEKEQVNPLLSNAEKEKIISVSDEVYKEFWDYCDKYRKKNGKH
;
A
#
# COMPACT_ATOMS: atom_id res chain seq x y z
N MET A 1 27.00 -12.79 -29.79
CA MET A 1 26.59 -13.93 -28.92
C MET A 1 25.92 -13.36 -27.67
N SER A 2 24.60 -13.29 -27.67
CA SER A 2 23.83 -12.76 -26.53
C SER A 2 23.72 -13.85 -25.47
N LYS A 3 24.34 -13.64 -24.31
CA LYS A 3 24.25 -14.57 -23.17
C LYS A 3 22.79 -14.64 -22.71
N SER A 4 22.20 -15.81 -22.82
CA SER A 4 20.97 -16.19 -22.13
C SER A 4 21.16 -15.89 -20.63
N LYS A 5 20.35 -14.98 -20.07
CA LYS A 5 20.25 -14.81 -18.61
C LYS A 5 19.66 -16.10 -18.08
N GLY A 6 20.50 -16.94 -17.48
CA GLY A 6 20.06 -18.06 -16.68
C GLY A 6 19.01 -17.57 -15.70
N THR A 7 17.89 -18.28 -15.63
CA THR A 7 16.85 -18.08 -14.64
C THR A 7 17.45 -18.34 -13.25
N GLU A 8 18.05 -17.31 -12.65
CA GLU A 8 18.45 -17.38 -11.24
C GLU A 8 17.20 -17.73 -10.43
N ALA A 9 17.32 -18.77 -9.60
CA ALA A 9 16.26 -19.19 -8.72
C ALA A 9 15.91 -18.01 -7.81
N VAL A 10 14.75 -17.38 -8.03
CA VAL A 10 14.32 -16.23 -7.25
C VAL A 10 14.11 -16.68 -5.82
N ASN A 11 14.82 -16.06 -4.88
CA ASN A 11 14.56 -16.24 -3.46
C ASN A 11 13.17 -15.67 -3.14
N LEU A 12 12.17 -16.57 -3.05
CA LEU A 12 10.77 -16.24 -2.81
C LEU A 12 10.58 -15.32 -1.60
N MET A 13 11.29 -15.62 -0.51
CA MET A 13 11.20 -14.85 0.73
C MET A 13 11.71 -13.42 0.52
N GLN A 14 12.88 -13.28 -0.11
CA GLN A 14 13.45 -11.97 -0.40
C GLN A 14 12.53 -11.15 -1.31
N ASP A 15 12.04 -11.75 -2.40
CA ASP A 15 11.20 -11.05 -3.38
C ASP A 15 9.86 -10.59 -2.78
N LEU A 16 9.15 -11.47 -2.08
CA LEU A 16 7.89 -11.11 -1.43
C LEU A 16 8.10 -10.08 -0.32
N HIS A 17 9.15 -10.22 0.49
CA HIS A 17 9.47 -9.23 1.52
C HIS A 17 9.75 -7.85 0.94
N THR A 18 10.54 -7.78 -0.14
CA THR A 18 10.77 -6.52 -0.87
C THR A 18 9.46 -5.93 -1.39
N LYS A 19 8.54 -6.74 -1.93
CA LYS A 19 7.22 -6.24 -2.36
C LYS A 19 6.35 -5.75 -1.20
N MET A 20 6.35 -6.45 -0.06
CA MET A 20 5.58 -6.05 1.12
C MET A 20 6.07 -4.73 1.72
N ILE A 21 7.38 -4.47 1.73
CA ILE A 21 7.93 -3.18 2.18
C ILE A 21 7.55 -2.05 1.22
N ASN A 22 7.51 -2.32 -0.07
CA ASN A 22 7.15 -1.31 -1.07
C ASN A 22 5.64 -1.01 -1.11
N LEU A 23 4.79 -1.97 -0.70
CA LEU A 23 3.33 -1.79 -0.66
C LEU A 23 2.87 -0.51 0.07
N PRO A 24 3.26 -0.25 1.34
CA PRO A 24 2.87 0.98 2.04
C PRO A 24 3.49 2.25 1.42
N LEU A 25 4.65 2.15 0.78
CA LEU A 25 5.28 3.29 0.08
C LEU A 25 4.46 3.69 -1.15
N THR A 26 4.09 2.70 -1.98
CA THR A 26 3.23 2.89 -3.15
C THR A 26 1.86 3.43 -2.75
N PHE A 27 1.25 2.87 -1.70
CA PHE A 27 -0.02 3.36 -1.16
C PHE A 27 0.06 4.84 -0.78
N ARG A 28 1.06 5.23 0.02
CA ARG A 28 1.28 6.62 0.43
C ARG A 28 1.43 7.54 -0.78
N GLU A 29 2.26 7.16 -1.75
CA GLU A 29 2.54 7.97 -2.94
C GLU A 29 1.29 8.19 -3.78
N ARG A 30 0.51 7.13 -4.04
CA ARG A 30 -0.74 7.23 -4.79
C ARG A 30 -1.80 8.05 -4.06
N VAL A 31 -1.97 7.87 -2.74
CA VAL A 31 -2.88 8.72 -1.95
C VAL A 31 -2.46 10.18 -2.01
N CYS A 32 -1.15 10.47 -1.92
CA CYS A 32 -0.66 11.84 -2.05
C CYS A 32 -1.00 12.45 -3.41
N ILE A 33 -0.87 11.70 -4.49
CA ILE A 33 -1.20 12.14 -5.85
C ILE A 33 -2.71 12.38 -5.99
N GLU A 34 -3.53 11.37 -5.69
CA GLU A 34 -4.99 11.41 -5.90
C GLU A 34 -5.70 12.44 -5.01
N CYS A 35 -5.22 12.64 -3.78
CA CYS A 35 -5.78 13.63 -2.85
C CYS A 35 -5.08 14.99 -2.93
N ASN A 36 -4.09 15.17 -3.82
CA ASN A 36 -3.25 16.36 -3.92
C ASN A 36 -2.63 16.78 -2.57
N TRP A 37 -2.08 15.81 -1.85
CA TRP A 37 -1.40 16.02 -0.57
C TRP A 37 0.11 15.98 -0.71
N SER A 38 0.78 16.77 0.11
CA SER A 38 2.20 16.57 0.39
C SER A 38 2.41 15.38 1.35
N VAL A 39 3.59 14.77 1.33
CA VAL A 39 3.97 13.70 2.28
C VAL A 39 3.75 14.12 3.75
N PRO A 40 4.11 15.35 4.19
CA PRO A 40 3.78 15.81 5.54
C PRO A 40 2.27 15.86 5.83
N THR A 41 1.44 16.20 4.84
CA THR A 41 -0.01 16.24 4.98
C THR A 41 -0.60 14.85 5.16
N PHE A 42 -0.11 13.87 4.38
CA PHE A 42 -0.47 12.47 4.58
C PHE A 42 -0.22 12.02 6.02
N TYR A 43 0.99 12.23 6.56
CA TYR A 43 1.29 11.81 7.93
C TYR A 43 0.52 12.58 9.00
N ARG A 44 0.20 13.87 8.76
CA ARG A 44 -0.70 14.63 9.65
C ARG A 44 -2.10 14.04 9.68
N LYS A 45 -2.67 13.69 8.52
CA LYS A 45 -4.02 13.10 8.41
C LYS A 45 -4.05 11.62 8.84
N MET A 46 -2.93 10.91 8.81
CA MET A 46 -2.85 9.52 9.28
C MET A 46 -2.78 9.43 10.81
N ARG A 47 -2.22 10.44 11.50
CA ARG A 47 -2.10 10.43 12.96
C ARG A 47 -3.48 10.54 13.62
N PRO A 48 -3.81 9.63 14.55
CA PRO A 48 -4.96 9.84 15.43
C PRO A 48 -4.80 11.18 16.13
N SER A 49 -5.74 12.09 15.92
CA SER A 49 -5.77 13.35 16.65
C SER A 49 -6.58 13.12 17.92
N THR A 50 -6.11 13.62 19.06
CA THR A 50 -6.91 13.64 20.28
C THR A 50 -7.15 15.08 20.68
N LYS A 51 -8.37 15.39 21.15
CA LYS A 51 -8.69 16.66 21.79
C LYS A 51 -9.20 16.38 23.19
N THR A 52 -8.81 17.23 24.14
CA THR A 52 -9.39 17.18 25.47
C THR A 52 -10.70 17.96 25.46
N VAL A 53 -11.81 17.28 25.73
CA VAL A 53 -13.14 17.88 25.89
C VAL A 53 -13.61 17.53 27.30
N ASN A 54 -13.94 18.53 28.11
CA ASN A 54 -14.40 18.36 29.50
C ASN A 54 -13.46 17.51 30.40
N GLY A 55 -12.15 17.53 30.14
CA GLY A 55 -11.17 16.75 30.91
C GLY A 55 -10.94 15.32 30.40
N GLU A 56 -11.71 14.88 29.40
CA GLU A 56 -11.56 13.55 28.77
C GLU A 56 -10.88 13.68 27.40
N LYS A 57 -10.06 12.69 27.04
CA LYS A 57 -9.40 12.65 25.71
C LYS A 57 -10.34 12.01 24.69
N GLU A 58 -10.92 12.82 23.82
CA GLU A 58 -11.71 12.36 22.68
C GLU A 58 -10.82 12.16 21.44
N GLN A 59 -11.02 11.06 20.70
CA GLN A 59 -10.41 10.90 19.39
C GLN A 59 -11.11 11.80 18.38
N VAL A 60 -10.35 12.74 17.83
CA VAL A 60 -10.75 13.51 16.66
C VAL A 60 -10.27 12.75 15.45
N ASN A 61 -11.21 12.17 14.72
CA ASN A 61 -10.91 11.63 13.40
C ASN A 61 -10.44 12.81 12.52
N PRO A 62 -9.22 12.80 11.96
CA PRO A 62 -8.80 13.84 11.05
C PRO A 62 -9.84 14.02 9.94
N LEU A 63 -10.19 15.27 9.65
CA LEU A 63 -11.24 15.60 8.68
C LEU A 63 -10.81 15.13 7.28
N LEU A 64 -11.28 13.93 6.93
CA LEU A 64 -11.30 13.40 5.57
C LEU A 64 -12.66 13.72 4.96
N SER A 65 -12.66 14.44 3.85
CA SER A 65 -13.83 14.61 3.01
C SER A 65 -14.27 13.25 2.44
N ASN A 66 -15.52 13.16 1.98
CA ASN A 66 -16.03 11.93 1.37
C ASN A 66 -15.22 11.54 0.13
N ALA A 67 -14.86 12.51 -0.70
CA ALA A 67 -14.00 12.29 -1.87
C ALA A 67 -12.62 11.73 -1.48
N GLU A 68 -11.99 12.27 -0.43
CA GLU A 68 -10.70 11.74 0.07
C GLU A 68 -10.86 10.29 0.56
N LYS A 69 -11.95 9.96 1.26
CA LYS A 69 -12.21 8.58 1.73
C LYS A 69 -12.38 7.62 0.57
N GLU A 70 -13.19 7.98 -0.42
CA GLU A 70 -13.41 7.16 -1.62
C GLU A 70 -12.09 6.91 -2.36
N LYS A 71 -11.26 7.94 -2.53
CA LYS A 71 -9.94 7.81 -3.15
C LYS A 71 -8.98 6.94 -2.35
N ILE A 72 -8.96 7.07 -1.03
CA ILE A 72 -8.12 6.21 -0.16
C ILE A 72 -8.50 4.73 -0.32
N ILE A 73 -9.79 4.41 -0.35
CA ILE A 73 -10.26 3.02 -0.55
C ILE A 73 -9.91 2.54 -1.96
N SER A 74 -10.21 3.33 -3.00
CA SER A 74 -9.87 2.99 -4.40
C SER A 74 -8.39 2.68 -4.58
N VAL A 75 -7.51 3.54 -4.05
CA VAL A 75 -6.05 3.34 -4.11
C VAL A 75 -5.63 2.10 -3.33
N SER A 76 -6.27 1.81 -2.19
CA SER A 76 -5.98 0.59 -1.41
C SER A 76 -6.29 -0.65 -2.23
N ASP A 77 -7.47 -0.72 -2.84
CA ASP A 77 -7.92 -1.86 -3.65
C ASP A 77 -6.98 -2.11 -4.83
N GLU A 78 -6.57 -1.05 -5.54
CA GLU A 78 -5.63 -1.13 -6.65
C GLU A 78 -4.25 -1.65 -6.22
N VAL A 79 -3.69 -1.09 -5.13
CA VAL A 79 -2.36 -1.48 -4.65
C VAL A 79 -2.35 -2.94 -4.18
N TYR A 80 -3.40 -3.37 -3.46
CA TYR A 80 -3.52 -4.77 -3.06
C TYR A 80 -3.74 -5.69 -4.25
N LYS A 81 -4.57 -5.30 -5.21
CA LYS A 81 -4.77 -6.08 -6.43
C LYS A 81 -3.46 -6.28 -7.18
N GLU A 82 -2.69 -5.23 -7.40
CA GLU A 82 -1.37 -5.34 -8.04
C GLU A 82 -0.40 -6.25 -7.27
N PHE A 83 -0.41 -6.18 -5.94
CA PHE A 83 0.39 -7.06 -5.10
C PHE A 83 -0.03 -8.52 -5.24
N TRP A 84 -1.34 -8.79 -5.27
CA TRP A 84 -1.85 -10.15 -5.42
C TRP A 84 -1.64 -10.71 -6.81
N ASP A 85 -1.86 -9.91 -7.85
CA ASP A 85 -1.56 -10.23 -9.24
C ASP A 85 -0.07 -10.58 -9.40
N TYR A 86 0.82 -9.88 -8.68
CA TYR A 86 2.24 -10.23 -8.62
C TYR A 86 2.50 -11.57 -7.92
N CYS A 87 1.82 -11.84 -6.81
CA CYS A 87 1.97 -13.08 -6.05
C CYS A 87 1.51 -14.32 -6.83
N ASP A 88 0.61 -14.18 -7.79
CA ASP A 88 0.12 -15.30 -8.61
C ASP A 88 1.22 -16.06 -9.34
N LYS A 89 2.36 -15.41 -9.67
CA LYS A 89 3.50 -16.10 -10.29
C LYS A 89 4.09 -17.22 -9.43
N TYR A 90 3.86 -17.18 -8.12
CA TYR A 90 4.31 -18.19 -7.16
C TYR A 90 3.25 -19.23 -6.82
N ARG A 91 1.98 -18.96 -7.16
CA ARG A 91 0.91 -19.93 -7.02
C ARG A 91 1.05 -20.92 -8.17
N LYS A 92 1.50 -22.15 -7.87
CA LYS A 92 1.58 -23.22 -8.86
C LYS A 92 0.23 -23.31 -9.56
N LYS A 93 0.19 -23.11 -10.88
CA LYS A 93 -0.89 -23.72 -11.68
C LYS A 93 -0.75 -25.20 -11.40
N ASN A 94 -1.71 -25.81 -10.70
CA ASN A 94 -1.78 -27.25 -10.52
C ASN A 94 -2.00 -27.91 -11.90
N GLY A 95 -0.95 -27.95 -12.70
CA GLY A 95 -0.83 -28.75 -13.91
C GLY A 95 -0.35 -30.11 -13.47
N LYS A 96 -1.31 -31.03 -13.40
CA LYS A 96 -1.16 -32.47 -13.17
C LYS A 96 0.18 -33.01 -13.70
N HIS A 97 0.94 -33.70 -12.84
CA HIS A 97 1.82 -34.79 -13.26
C HIS A 97 1.03 -36.09 -13.17
#